data_AF-A0A9X4B4K7-F1
#
_entry.id   AF-A0A9X4B4K7-F1
#
_cell.length_a   1.000
_cell.length_b   1.000
_cell.length_c   1.000
_cell.angle_alpha   90.00
_cell.angle_beta   90.00
_cell.angle_gamma   90.00
#
_symmetry.space_group_name_H-M   'P 1'
#
loop_
_entity.id
_entity.type
_entity.pdbx_description
1 polymer ?
#
loop_
_entity_poly.entity_id
_entity_poly.type
_entity_poly.pdbx_seq_one_letter_code
_entity_poly.pdbx_strand_id
1 'polypeptide(L)' 'MAKSKWETHVKDKLILVEAWARNGLTDEQIAKNLGISKDTFYKYKKEHTDFSDSLKRGKEIVDIEVENALLKRALG' A
#
# COMPACT_ATOMS: atom_id res chain seq x y z
N MET A 1 -14.22 -9.83 23.81
CA MET A 1 -14.09 -10.15 22.37
C MET A 1 -12.62 -10.02 21.99
N ALA A 2 -12.04 -11.01 21.33
CA ALA A 2 -10.68 -10.89 20.81
C ALA A 2 -10.65 -9.85 19.70
N LYS A 3 -9.72 -8.88 19.77
CA LYS A 3 -9.52 -7.91 18.69
C LYS A 3 -8.91 -8.64 17.49
N SER A 4 -9.40 -8.36 16.29
CA SER A 4 -8.84 -8.92 15.06
C SER A 4 -7.44 -8.34 14.79
N LYS A 5 -6.66 -9.00 13.92
CA LYS A 5 -5.37 -8.46 13.46
C LYS A 5 -5.53 -7.11 12.74
N TRP A 6 -6.68 -6.88 12.12
CA TRP A 6 -7.03 -5.58 11.53
C TRP A 6 -6.90 -4.43 12.53
N GLU A 7 -7.59 -4.53 13.68
CA GLU A 7 -7.63 -3.50 14.72
C GLU A 7 -6.29 -3.30 15.45
N THR A 8 -5.39 -4.29 15.41
CA THR A 8 -4.14 -4.26 16.17
C THR A 8 -2.90 -3.99 15.32
N HIS A 9 -2.94 -4.37 14.04
CA HIS A 9 -1.75 -4.34 13.18
C HIS A 9 -1.90 -3.40 11.97
N VAL A 10 -3.12 -3.09 11.52
CA VAL A 10 -3.34 -2.46 10.20
C VAL A 10 -4.05 -1.11 10.29
N LYS A 11 -5.16 -1.01 11.01
CA LYS A 11 -6.06 0.15 11.01
C LYS A 11 -5.36 1.49 11.35
N ASP A 12 -4.47 1.48 12.34
CA ASP A 12 -3.73 2.68 12.74
C ASP A 12 -2.47 2.96 11.90
N LYS A 13 -2.16 2.08 10.93
CA LYS A 13 -0.96 2.14 10.09
C LYS A 13 -1.26 2.47 8.62
N LEU A 14 -2.48 2.89 8.28
CA LEU A 14 -2.85 3.19 6.89
C LEU A 14 -1.95 4.27 6.26
N ILE A 15 -1.53 5.28 7.04
CA ILE A 15 -0.59 6.30 6.59
C ILE A 15 0.78 5.68 6.23
N LEU A 16 1.25 4.70 7.02
CA LEU A 16 2.50 3.98 6.72
C LEU A 16 2.35 3.10 5.48
N VAL A 17 1.18 2.47 5.30
CA VAL A 17 0.86 1.65 4.13
C VAL A 17 0.93 2.47 2.84
N GLU A 18 0.31 3.64 2.83
CA GLU A 18 0.39 4.58 1.71
C GLU A 18 1.83 5.02 1.44
N ALA A 19 2.57 5.38 2.48
CA ALA A 19 3.98 5.77 2.35
C ALA A 19 4.85 4.63 1.79
N TRP A 20 4.64 3.39 2.21
CA TRP A 20 5.35 2.24 1.68
C TRP A 20 4.98 1.95 0.22
N ALA A 21 3.69 2.02 -0.14
CA ALA A 21 3.25 1.88 -1.52
C ALA A 21 3.88 2.96 -2.42
N ARG A 22 3.93 4.21 -1.94
CA ARG A 22 4.63 5.31 -2.62
C ARG A 22 6.14 5.09 -2.76
N ASN A 23 6.76 4.39 -1.82
CA ASN A 23 8.18 4.04 -1.92
C ASN A 23 8.41 2.82 -2.83
N GLY A 24 7.38 2.32 -3.52
CA GLY A 24 7.47 1.19 -4.43
C GLY A 24 7.53 -0.18 -3.76
N LEU A 25 7.16 -0.30 -2.47
CA LEU A 25 7.14 -1.60 -1.80
C LEU A 25 6.04 -2.50 -2.39
N THR A 26 6.35 -3.79 -2.52
CA THR A 26 5.38 -4.79 -2.97
C THR A 26 4.35 -5.10 -1.88
N ASP A 27 3.20 -5.64 -2.30
CA ASP A 27 2.13 -6.06 -1.39
C ASP A 27 2.69 -7.06 -0.32
N GLU A 28 3.66 -7.92 -0.67
CA GLU A 28 4.34 -8.84 0.27
C GLU A 28 5.23 -8.14 1.29
N GLN A 29 5.98 -7.13 0.87
CA GLN A 29 6.84 -6.35 1.77
C GLN A 29 5.98 -5.56 2.77
N ILE A 30 4.88 -4.98 2.29
CA ILE A 30 3.92 -4.27 3.14
C ILE A 30 3.26 -5.25 4.12
N ALA A 31 2.81 -6.43 3.67
CA ALA A 31 2.25 -7.45 4.55
C ALA A 31 3.24 -7.86 5.65
N LYS A 32 4.52 -8.04 5.30
CA LYS A 32 5.59 -8.34 6.26
C LYS A 32 5.78 -7.21 7.28
N ASN A 33 5.81 -5.95 6.85
CA ASN A 33 5.94 -4.78 7.74
C ASN A 33 4.74 -4.64 8.69
N LEU A 34 3.55 -5.05 8.24
CA LEU A 34 2.34 -5.09 9.06
C LEU A 34 2.29 -6.30 10.01
N GLY A 35 3.15 -7.31 9.84
CA GLY A 35 3.12 -8.54 10.64
C GLY A 35 1.92 -9.46 10.31
N ILE A 36 1.43 -9.42 9.07
CA ILE A 36 0.31 -10.23 8.60
C ILE A 36 0.74 -11.15 7.45
N SER A 37 0.01 -12.24 7.21
CA SER A 37 0.26 -13.09 6.05
C SER A 37 -0.21 -12.40 4.76
N LYS A 38 0.34 -12.84 3.62
CA LYS A 38 -0.08 -12.38 2.28
C LYS A 38 -1.59 -12.61 2.04
N ASP A 39 -2.12 -13.76 2.47
CA ASP A 39 -3.55 -14.05 2.34
C ASP A 39 -4.41 -13.09 3.18
N THR A 40 -3.96 -12.77 4.40
CA THR A 40 -4.62 -11.79 5.27
C THR A 40 -4.59 -10.40 4.65
N PHE A 41 -3.47 -10.02 4.03
CA PHE A 41 -3.33 -8.75 3.32
C PHE A 41 -4.36 -8.63 2.19
N TYR A 42 -4.50 -9.63 1.31
CA TYR A 42 -5.49 -9.58 0.23
C TYR A 42 -6.92 -9.64 0.73
N LYS A 43 -7.18 -10.39 1.80
CA LYS A 43 -8.47 -10.37 2.49
C LYS A 43 -8.82 -8.96 2.95
N TYR A 44 -7.90 -8.29 3.66
CA TYR A 44 -8.12 -6.92 4.13
C TYR A 44 -8.25 -5.91 2.99
N LYS A 45 -7.50 -6.08 1.90
CA LYS A 45 -7.65 -5.26 0.69
C LYS A 45 -9.04 -5.37 0.05
N LYS A 46 -9.71 -6.52 0.20
CA LYS A 46 -11.09 -6.73 -0.27
C LYS A 46 -12.14 -6.26 0.74
N GLU A 47 -11.90 -6.46 2.03
CA GLU A 47 -12.86 -6.19 3.12
C GLU A 47 -12.85 -4.73 3.59
N HIS A 48 -11.73 -4.03 3.43
CA HIS A 48 -11.51 -2.70 3.98
C HIS A 48 -11.10 -1.73 2.87
N THR A 49 -12.04 -0.87 2.47
CA THR A 49 -11.86 0.08 1.36
C THR A 49 -10.79 1.13 1.66
N ASP A 50 -10.70 1.60 2.90
CA ASP A 50 -9.66 2.52 3.38
C ASP A 50 -8.23 2.00 3.19
N PHE A 51 -8.00 0.69 3.41
CA PHE A 51 -6.73 0.05 3.13
C PHE A 51 -6.44 -0.04 1.63
N SER A 52 -7.44 -0.44 0.83
CA SER A 52 -7.33 -0.47 -0.62
C SER A 52 -7.02 0.90 -1.21
N ASP A 53 -7.69 1.94 -0.72
CA ASP A 53 -7.51 3.31 -1.19
C ASP A 53 -6.14 3.87 -0.78
N SER A 54 -5.65 3.53 0.41
CA SER A 54 -4.29 3.89 0.84
C SER A 54 -3.22 3.27 -0.07
N LEU A 55 -3.40 2.02 -0.48
CA LEU A 55 -2.51 1.37 -1.44
C LEU A 55 -2.57 2.02 -2.84
N LYS A 56 -3.77 2.41 -3.30
CA LYS A 56 -3.95 3.05 -4.61
C LYS A 56 -3.31 4.44 -4.66
N ARG A 57 -3.60 5.29 -3.67
CA ARG A 57 -3.01 6.64 -3.58
C ARG A 57 -1.49 6.61 -3.60
N GLY A 58 -0.89 5.66 -2.87
CA GLY A 58 0.56 5.50 -2.89
C GLY A 58 1.11 5.12 -4.28
N LYS A 59 0.42 4.24 -5.00
CA LYS A 59 0.85 3.77 -6.35
C LYS A 59 0.67 4.85 -7.42
N GLU A 60 -0.41 5.62 -7.38
CA GLU A 60 -0.67 6.73 -8.32
C GLU A 60 0.48 7.74 -8.34
N ILE A 61 1.07 8.05 -7.18
CA ILE A 61 2.21 8.98 -7.09
C ILE A 61 3.43 8.41 -7.82
N VAL A 62 3.72 7.12 -7.63
CA VAL A 62 4.84 6.44 -8.30
C VAL A 62 4.64 6.42 -9.81
N ASP A 63 3.43 6.10 -10.26
CA ASP A 63 3.09 6.07 -11.68
C ASP A 63 3.33 7.44 -12.33
N ILE A 64 2.89 8.53 -11.68
CA ILE A 64 3.12 9.91 -12.14
C ILE A 64 4.61 10.25 -12.19
N GLU A 65 5.40 9.86 -11.20
CA GLU A 65 6.86 10.12 -11.19
C GLU A 65 7.57 9.39 -12.34
N VAL A 66 7.18 8.14 -12.59
CA VAL A 66 7.72 7.34 -13.70
C VAL A 66 7.30 7.92 -15.05
N GLU A 67 6.03 8.27 -15.24
CA GLU A 67 5.53 8.92 -16.47
C GLU A 67 6.28 10.22 -16.77
N ASN A 68 6.49 11.06 -15.76
CA ASN A 68 7.24 12.30 -15.89
C ASN A 68 8.71 12.06 -16.27
N ALA A 69 9.35 11.03 -15.70
CA ALA A 69 10.73 10.67 -16.03
C ALA A 69 10.84 10.18 -17.48
N LEU A 70 9.87 9.37 -17.94
CA LEU A 70 9.81 8.90 -19.32
C LEU A 70 9.56 10.04 -20.31
N LEU A 71 8.64 10.96 -20.01
CA LEU A 71 8.36 12.13 -20.84
C LEU A 71 9.61 13.01 -21.00
N LYS A 72 10.31 13.33 -19.90
CA LYS A 72 11.55 14.12 -19.95
C LYS A 72 12.64 13.46 -20.80
N ARG A 73 12.73 12.12 -20.77
CA ARG A 73 13.67 11.36 -21.60
C ARG A 73 13.28 11.39 -23.09
N ALA A 74 12.00 11.38 -23.41
CA ALA A 74 11.51 11.38 -24.78
C ALA A 74 11.58 12.77 -25.45
N LEU A 75 11.50 13.85 -24.66
CA LEU A 75 11.61 15.24 -25.13
C LEU A 75 13.07 15.76 -25.14
N GLY A 76 14.03 14.91 -24.77
CA GLY A 76 15.46 15.22 -24.75
C GLY A 76 16.11 15.21 -26.12
#